data_AF-A0A848CR99-F1
#
_entry.id   AF-A0A848CR99-F1
#
_cell.length_a   1.000
_cell.length_b   1.000
_cell.length_c   1.000
_cell.angle_alpha   90.00
_cell.angle_beta   90.00
_cell.angle_gamma   90.00
#
_symmetry.space_group_name_H-M   'P 1'
#
loop_
_entity.id
_entity.type
_entity.pdbx_description
1 polymer ?
#
loop_
_entity_poly.entity_id
_entity_poly.type
_entity_poly.pdbx_seq_one_letter_code
_entity_poly.pdbx_strand_id
1 'polypeptide(L)'
;MITAKFTKENAAKLIGTRCAMKSNPRSFLGYKRIIDTEEYAVFEHPVKAASVVAAYGDIVVKRRGNTLFYIPNVRTPFLNYRIELCDRNFPGLIKDSNFMQCLLLPYMRVVKRDAYVKDVRLCVFTDKGQIYHNKPARNKTCEGFSKSGDSIKFEESVVWDLPGRKHPTPHNNVSECECYYPGLPNHCYSYTPCANSDSCYHDTYGNGGFEKSKEVSVGGEVQLCSRFYRYSQTLQSNAFRFIGTGTRNDKMNLIGTYCSNVEEGVRVCVFASSDGGRQWYCKYEFSDTGEYEFQQGHSNAWGTNFGNRIKIENDVDCTESNITICKRTVILPETVDGTVKTRFKWNESGMVSKLQKGDTVKVITQTPHGLTTGNIIALCSKKIKPHAIDWMLADGVDEDGNRNGFQFKIKVVDDYCFELYELVSSAKPTLPCRHIHHINTLKDGWIIGTGEIYPNGWLLYLQQKKADTYAIVDASEELTIRRINTEIDSVQRTMGAILNDSSAGDLIYASDHDTLERNAVNDSSFSGISRSSIGVFVGKLDAIDNRNHFECVYDAIEPCYYFQKLDDMLVFTGQRGELAICFDTDYKKWHHENLGCTVMYYYGCCHQYQIFNDYILLRK
;
A
#
# COMPACT_ATOMS: atom_id res chain seq x y z
N MET A 1 7.74 55.55 -6.64
CA MET A 1 8.26 54.71 -7.74
C MET A 1 9.51 53.98 -7.23
N ILE A 2 9.34 52.75 -6.72
CA ILE A 2 10.44 51.76 -6.62
C ILE A 2 9.84 50.46 -7.13
N THR A 3 9.87 50.32 -8.46
CA THR A 3 9.67 49.08 -9.20
C THR A 3 10.92 48.21 -9.01
N ALA A 4 11.11 47.66 -7.82
CA ALA A 4 12.08 46.58 -7.65
C ALA A 4 11.48 45.32 -8.29
N LYS A 5 12.13 44.80 -9.35
CA LYS A 5 11.77 43.51 -9.95
C LYS A 5 11.68 42.46 -8.83
N PHE A 6 10.51 41.85 -8.70
CA PHE A 6 10.27 40.74 -7.79
C PHE A 6 11.13 39.55 -8.22
N THR A 7 12.29 39.35 -7.60
CA THR A 7 13.17 38.19 -7.85
C THR A 7 12.71 37.00 -7.01
N LYS A 8 13.02 35.77 -7.44
CA LYS A 8 12.73 34.55 -6.65
C LYS A 8 13.36 34.60 -5.25
N GLU A 9 14.50 35.29 -5.09
CA GLU A 9 15.18 35.49 -3.80
C GLU A 9 14.45 36.48 -2.87
N ASN A 10 13.84 37.54 -3.40
CA ASN A 10 13.07 38.49 -2.58
C ASN A 10 11.67 37.95 -2.21
N ALA A 11 11.09 37.07 -3.03
CA ALA A 11 9.82 36.41 -2.76
C ALA A 11 9.91 35.32 -1.68
N ALA A 12 11.09 34.74 -1.44
CA ALA A 12 11.30 33.83 -0.31
C ALA A 12 11.05 34.50 1.06
N LYS A 13 11.23 35.83 1.16
CA LYS A 13 10.90 36.61 2.37
C LYS A 13 9.40 36.77 2.63
N LEU A 14 8.54 36.47 1.65
CA LEU A 14 7.08 36.43 1.84
C LEU A 14 6.60 35.08 2.37
N ILE A 15 7.40 34.01 2.24
CA ILE A 15 7.11 32.70 2.77
C ILE A 15 7.24 32.79 4.30
N GLY A 16 6.12 33.01 5.00
CA GLY A 16 6.05 33.27 6.44
C GLY A 16 5.38 34.61 6.81
N THR A 17 5.07 35.46 5.84
CA THR A 17 4.26 36.66 6.08
C THR A 17 2.77 36.29 6.15
N ARG A 18 2.02 36.93 7.05
CA ARG A 18 0.56 36.80 7.18
C ARG A 18 -0.18 37.48 6.01
N CYS A 19 0.19 37.20 4.76
CA CYS A 19 -0.65 37.57 3.64
C CYS A 19 -1.91 36.70 3.68
N ALA A 20 -3.09 37.31 3.72
CA ALA A 20 -4.34 36.57 3.58
C ALA A 20 -4.35 35.81 2.24
N MET A 21 -4.84 34.56 2.23
CA MET A 21 -5.16 33.93 0.95
C MET A 21 -6.16 34.82 0.24
N LYS A 22 -5.84 35.26 -0.98
CA LYS A 22 -6.84 35.89 -1.84
C LYS A 22 -7.85 34.79 -2.21
N SER A 23 -8.93 34.69 -1.45
CA SER A 23 -10.09 33.88 -1.84
C SER A 23 -10.71 34.56 -3.06
N ASN A 24 -10.45 34.02 -4.25
CA ASN A 24 -11.28 34.34 -5.39
C ASN A 24 -12.53 33.47 -5.27
N PRO A 25 -13.72 34.05 -5.07
CA PRO A 25 -14.94 33.27 -4.88
C PRO A 25 -15.23 32.35 -6.08
N ARG A 26 -14.70 32.65 -7.27
CA ARG A 26 -14.99 31.90 -8.50
C ARG A 26 -13.95 30.84 -8.86
N SER A 27 -12.75 30.87 -8.28
CA SER A 27 -11.70 29.92 -8.68
C SER A 27 -10.62 29.74 -7.61
N PHE A 28 -10.08 28.53 -7.49
CA PHE A 28 -8.94 28.23 -6.63
C PHE A 28 -7.88 27.46 -7.41
N LEU A 29 -6.65 27.98 -7.46
CA LEU A 29 -5.53 27.36 -8.19
C LEU A 29 -5.88 26.95 -9.64
N GLY A 30 -6.74 27.71 -10.33
CA GLY A 30 -7.16 27.41 -11.71
C GLY A 30 -8.34 26.43 -11.83
N TYR A 31 -8.80 25.85 -10.72
CA TYR A 31 -10.07 25.13 -10.65
C TYR A 31 -11.22 26.13 -10.58
N LYS A 32 -12.33 25.84 -11.26
CA LYS A 32 -13.50 26.71 -11.34
C LYS A 32 -14.59 26.22 -10.41
N ARG A 33 -15.22 27.12 -9.67
CA ARG A 33 -16.34 26.76 -8.79
C ARG A 33 -17.54 26.30 -9.61
N ILE A 34 -18.06 25.12 -9.29
CA ILE A 34 -19.25 24.51 -9.93
C ILE A 34 -20.43 24.40 -8.96
N ILE A 35 -20.17 24.28 -7.65
CA ILE A 35 -21.20 24.20 -6.60
C ILE A 35 -20.86 25.22 -5.52
N ASP A 36 -21.89 25.89 -4.99
CA ASP A 36 -21.76 26.96 -3.99
C ASP A 36 -22.98 26.94 -3.05
N THR A 37 -22.89 26.19 -1.95
CA THR A 37 -23.94 26.09 -0.92
C THR A 37 -23.61 26.99 0.28
N GLU A 38 -24.42 27.01 1.33
CA GLU A 38 -24.07 27.73 2.56
C GLU A 38 -22.89 27.07 3.30
N GLU A 39 -22.85 25.74 3.31
CA GLU A 39 -21.89 24.96 4.13
C GLU A 39 -20.62 24.57 3.38
N TYR A 40 -20.66 24.49 2.04
CA TYR A 40 -19.50 24.09 1.24
C TYR A 40 -19.51 24.65 -0.19
N ALA A 41 -18.40 24.46 -0.91
CA ALA A 41 -18.31 24.70 -2.34
C ALA A 41 -17.44 23.62 -3.01
N VAL A 42 -17.71 23.34 -4.28
CA VAL A 42 -16.91 22.41 -5.09
C VAL A 42 -16.33 23.14 -6.28
N PHE A 43 -15.05 22.89 -6.54
CA PHE A 43 -14.32 23.42 -7.69
C PHE A 43 -13.85 22.27 -8.59
N GLU A 44 -13.93 22.44 -9.90
CA GLU A 44 -13.57 21.46 -10.91
C GLU A 44 -12.33 21.90 -11.71
N HIS A 45 -11.48 20.93 -12.03
CA HIS A 45 -10.28 21.07 -12.82
C HIS A 45 -10.61 21.20 -14.32
N PRO A 46 -10.10 22.22 -15.03
CA PRO A 46 -10.26 22.29 -16.47
C PRO A 46 -9.35 21.29 -17.20
N VAL A 47 -9.92 20.49 -18.11
CA VAL A 47 -9.31 19.37 -18.89
C VAL A 47 -7.88 19.59 -19.42
N LYS A 48 -7.46 20.83 -19.71
CA LYS A 48 -6.14 21.14 -20.29
C LYS A 48 -5.11 21.72 -19.31
N ALA A 49 -5.45 21.92 -18.04
CA ALA A 49 -4.54 22.50 -17.06
C ALA A 49 -3.71 21.43 -16.33
N ALA A 50 -2.77 21.89 -15.50
CA ALA A 50 -2.04 21.02 -14.59
C ALA A 50 -2.91 20.76 -13.35
N SER A 51 -3.21 19.48 -13.07
CA SER A 51 -4.01 19.06 -11.92
C SER A 51 -3.18 19.06 -10.65
N VAL A 52 -3.83 19.31 -9.51
CA VAL A 52 -3.18 19.15 -8.21
C VAL A 52 -3.08 17.66 -7.89
N VAL A 53 -1.89 17.19 -7.50
CA VAL A 53 -1.61 15.77 -7.20
C VAL A 53 -1.12 15.56 -5.77
N ALA A 54 -0.84 16.63 -5.03
CA ALA A 54 -0.59 16.59 -3.59
C ALA A 54 -0.80 17.97 -2.97
N ALA A 55 -1.39 18.03 -1.77
CA ALA A 55 -1.44 19.24 -0.95
C ALA A 55 -1.22 18.93 0.54
N TYR A 56 -0.58 19.87 1.23
CA TYR A 56 -0.48 19.88 2.69
C TYR A 56 -0.16 21.29 3.20
N GLY A 57 -0.99 21.83 4.08
CA GLY A 57 -0.80 23.18 4.64
C GLY A 57 -0.79 24.25 3.56
N ASP A 58 0.31 25.00 3.42
CA ASP A 58 0.49 25.99 2.35
C ASP A 58 1.15 25.41 1.07
N ILE A 59 1.54 24.13 1.05
CA ILE A 59 2.29 23.52 -0.06
C ILE A 59 1.33 22.79 -0.99
N VAL A 60 1.48 23.02 -2.30
CA VAL A 60 0.74 22.32 -3.36
C VAL A 60 1.69 21.83 -4.44
N VAL A 61 1.42 20.66 -4.99
CA VAL A 61 2.13 20.10 -6.15
C VAL A 61 1.13 19.90 -7.27
N LYS A 62 1.43 20.48 -8.43
CA LYS A 62 0.67 20.23 -9.65
C LYS A 62 1.43 19.34 -10.62
N ARG A 63 0.72 18.62 -11.48
CA ARG A 63 1.31 17.73 -12.49
C ARG A 63 0.82 18.06 -13.90
N ARG A 64 1.72 17.94 -14.87
CA ARG A 64 1.40 17.85 -16.30
C ARG A 64 2.34 16.83 -16.94
N GLY A 65 1.82 15.67 -17.34
CA GLY A 65 2.63 14.56 -17.84
C GLY A 65 3.70 14.13 -16.82
N ASN A 66 4.96 14.06 -17.26
CA ASN A 66 6.13 13.76 -16.42
C ASN A 66 6.82 15.02 -15.87
N THR A 67 6.06 16.09 -15.62
CA THR A 67 6.53 17.31 -14.96
C THR A 67 5.67 17.66 -13.76
N LEU A 68 6.32 17.97 -12.64
CA LEU A 68 5.70 18.53 -11.43
C LEU A 68 6.00 20.02 -11.31
N PHE A 69 5.05 20.76 -10.73
CA PHE A 69 5.19 22.14 -10.32
C PHE A 69 5.00 22.23 -8.81
N TYR A 70 6.10 22.37 -8.08
CA TYR A 70 6.11 22.51 -6.63
C TYR A 70 5.86 23.96 -6.24
N ILE A 71 4.73 24.21 -5.57
CA ILE A 71 4.32 25.52 -5.04
C ILE A 71 4.54 25.46 -3.52
N PRO A 72 5.61 26.05 -2.97
CA PRO A 72 5.89 26.02 -1.53
C PRO A 72 4.88 26.82 -0.70
N ASN A 73 4.19 27.78 -1.31
CA ASN A 73 3.20 28.61 -0.64
C ASN A 73 2.09 29.01 -1.63
N VAL A 74 0.88 28.49 -1.40
CA VAL A 74 -0.30 28.76 -2.24
C VAL A 74 -0.73 30.22 -2.28
N ARG A 75 -0.33 31.05 -1.31
CA ARG A 75 -0.60 32.50 -1.31
C ARG A 75 0.24 33.23 -2.35
N THR A 76 1.34 32.62 -2.79
CA THR A 76 2.23 33.13 -3.83
C THR A 76 2.47 32.08 -4.94
N PRO A 77 1.41 31.62 -5.64
CA PRO A 77 1.48 30.44 -6.52
C PRO A 77 2.34 30.64 -7.77
N PHE A 78 2.67 31.90 -8.11
CA PHE A 78 3.62 32.25 -9.17
C PHE A 78 5.07 31.91 -8.79
N LEU A 79 5.38 31.77 -7.50
CA LEU A 79 6.64 31.19 -7.04
C LEU A 79 6.47 29.68 -7.01
N ASN A 80 6.90 29.04 -8.09
CA ASN A 80 6.92 27.60 -8.20
C ASN A 80 8.23 27.09 -8.81
N TYR A 81 8.46 25.80 -8.62
CA TYR A 81 9.62 25.10 -9.16
C TYR A 81 9.16 23.98 -10.07
N ARG A 82 9.71 23.97 -11.29
CA ARG A 82 9.50 22.89 -12.27
C ARG A 82 10.47 21.75 -11.96
N ILE A 83 9.93 20.54 -11.84
CA ILE A 83 10.68 19.31 -11.57
C ILE A 83 10.30 18.33 -12.67
N GLU A 84 11.28 17.88 -13.45
CA GLU A 84 11.06 16.91 -14.53
C GLU A 84 11.50 15.53 -14.07
N LEU A 85 10.71 14.49 -14.36
CA LEU A 85 11.11 13.10 -14.09
C LEU A 85 12.19 12.68 -15.07
N CYS A 86 13.45 12.82 -14.65
CA CYS A 86 14.63 12.42 -15.41
C CYS A 86 15.78 12.14 -14.46
N ASP A 87 16.76 11.36 -14.92
CA ASP A 87 17.91 10.91 -14.15
C ASP A 87 18.71 12.06 -13.52
N ARG A 88 18.67 13.25 -14.13
CA ARG A 88 19.29 14.47 -13.60
C ARG A 88 18.67 14.93 -12.28
N ASN A 89 17.34 14.87 -12.18
CA ASN A 89 16.61 15.31 -10.99
C ASN A 89 16.36 14.15 -10.01
N PHE A 90 16.32 12.92 -10.52
CA PHE A 90 16.02 11.69 -9.79
C PHE A 90 17.15 10.67 -10.04
N PRO A 91 18.20 10.65 -9.21
CA PRO A 91 19.34 9.77 -9.41
C PRO A 91 18.94 8.29 -9.45
N GLY A 92 19.53 7.52 -10.37
CA GLY A 92 19.25 6.08 -10.49
C GLY A 92 17.84 5.74 -10.99
N LEU A 93 17.14 6.69 -11.61
CA LEU A 93 15.81 6.47 -12.18
C LEU A 93 15.87 5.37 -13.24
N ILE A 94 14.99 4.38 -13.10
CA ILE A 94 14.88 3.31 -14.08
C ILE A 94 14.37 3.93 -15.39
N LYS A 95 15.06 3.65 -16.49
CA LYS A 95 14.72 4.13 -17.84
C LYS A 95 13.22 3.95 -18.14
N ASP A 96 12.60 4.93 -18.80
CA ASP A 96 11.18 4.91 -19.19
C ASP A 96 10.18 4.87 -18.03
N SER A 97 10.60 5.24 -16.81
CA SER A 97 9.69 5.43 -15.68
C SER A 97 8.78 6.65 -15.89
N ASN A 98 7.55 6.54 -15.38
CA ASN A 98 6.56 7.62 -15.34
C ASN A 98 6.18 7.96 -13.90
N PHE A 99 5.67 9.17 -13.70
CA PHE A 99 5.05 9.50 -12.42
C PHE A 99 3.79 8.65 -12.23
N MET A 100 3.73 7.91 -11.14
CA MET A 100 2.53 7.20 -10.71
C MET A 100 1.73 8.10 -9.75
N GLN A 101 2.29 8.38 -8.57
CA GLN A 101 1.62 9.12 -7.49
C GLN A 101 2.57 10.05 -6.73
N CYS A 102 2.03 10.99 -5.96
CA CYS A 102 2.78 11.91 -5.11
C CYS A 102 2.11 12.07 -3.74
N LEU A 103 2.92 12.29 -2.70
CA LEU A 103 2.43 12.63 -1.35
C LEU A 103 3.24 13.80 -0.78
N LEU A 104 2.58 14.67 -0.03
CA LEU A 104 3.27 15.62 0.85
C LEU A 104 3.15 15.11 2.28
N LEU A 105 4.23 14.52 2.80
CA LEU A 105 4.26 13.90 4.12
C LEU A 105 4.84 14.88 5.15
N PRO A 106 4.05 15.35 6.12
CA PRO A 106 4.59 16.02 7.28
C PRO A 106 5.39 15.04 8.14
N TYR A 107 6.43 15.55 8.79
CA TYR A 107 7.26 14.76 9.68
C TYR A 107 8.02 15.65 10.69
N MET A 108 8.57 15.03 11.72
CA MET A 108 9.45 15.67 12.69
C MET A 108 10.91 15.53 12.25
N ARG A 109 11.46 16.58 11.62
CA ARG A 109 12.84 16.60 11.12
C ARG A 109 13.84 16.69 12.26
N VAL A 110 14.80 15.76 12.30
CA VAL A 110 15.84 15.70 13.33
C VAL A 110 16.99 16.64 12.96
N VAL A 111 17.01 17.86 13.51
CA VAL A 111 18.01 18.87 13.13
C VAL A 111 19.31 18.74 13.91
N LYS A 112 19.24 18.26 15.15
CA LYS A 112 20.36 17.87 16.03
C LYS A 112 19.84 16.81 17.01
N ARG A 113 20.73 16.18 17.77
CA ARG A 113 20.35 15.26 18.86
C ARG A 113 19.28 15.91 19.75
N ASP A 114 18.16 15.21 19.92
CA ASP A 114 17.00 15.63 20.73
C ASP A 114 16.35 16.97 20.32
N ALA A 115 16.64 17.47 19.11
CA ALA A 115 16.08 18.70 18.57
C ALA A 115 15.33 18.44 17.26
N TYR A 116 14.04 18.75 17.26
CA TYR A 116 13.11 18.43 16.18
C TYR A 116 12.38 19.67 15.69
N VAL A 117 12.14 19.74 14.38
CA VAL A 117 11.31 20.79 13.76
C VAL A 117 10.30 20.15 12.82
N LYS A 118 9.07 20.68 12.77
CA LYS A 118 8.09 20.24 11.78
C LYS A 118 8.57 20.60 10.38
N ASP A 119 8.55 19.63 9.49
CA ASP A 119 8.86 19.84 8.08
C ASP A 119 7.96 18.94 7.21
N VAL A 120 8.00 19.12 5.89
CA VAL A 120 7.18 18.39 4.91
C VAL A 120 8.03 17.93 3.75
N ARG A 121 7.98 16.64 3.42
CA ARG A 121 8.63 16.05 2.24
C ARG A 121 7.63 15.81 1.13
N LEU A 122 8.04 16.11 -0.10
CA LEU A 122 7.37 15.60 -1.29
C LEU A 122 7.95 14.22 -1.60
N CYS A 123 7.11 13.20 -1.50
CA CYS A 123 7.39 11.86 -1.98
C CYS A 123 6.81 11.67 -3.38
N VAL A 124 7.60 11.09 -4.27
CA VAL A 124 7.27 10.79 -5.66
C VAL A 124 7.38 9.28 -5.85
N PHE A 125 6.31 8.67 -6.33
CA PHE A 125 6.24 7.24 -6.62
C PHE A 125 6.24 7.04 -8.13
N THR A 126 7.12 6.17 -8.64
CA THR A 126 7.17 5.83 -10.06
C THR A 126 6.34 4.58 -10.36
N ASP A 127 5.93 4.42 -11.60
CA ASP A 127 5.24 3.22 -12.10
C ASP A 127 6.09 1.94 -11.98
N LYS A 128 7.42 2.06 -11.99
CA LYS A 128 8.38 0.97 -11.79
C LYS A 128 8.74 0.71 -10.31
N GLY A 129 8.02 1.32 -9.38
CA GLY A 129 8.10 1.04 -7.95
C GLY A 129 9.27 1.72 -7.22
N GLN A 130 9.90 2.74 -7.80
CA GLN A 130 10.87 3.59 -7.07
C GLN A 130 10.13 4.69 -6.32
N ILE A 131 10.66 5.05 -5.16
CA ILE A 131 10.14 6.13 -4.32
C ILE A 131 11.25 7.14 -4.16
N TYR A 132 10.96 8.40 -4.42
CA TYR A 132 11.89 9.51 -4.20
C TYR A 132 11.32 10.48 -3.18
N HIS A 133 12.18 11.11 -2.40
CA HIS A 133 11.80 12.17 -1.48
C HIS A 133 12.69 13.39 -1.69
N ASN A 134 12.15 14.59 -1.48
CA ASN A 134 12.96 15.81 -1.44
C ASN A 134 13.49 16.10 -0.03
N LYS A 135 14.24 17.20 0.13
CA LYS A 135 14.83 17.62 1.41
C LYS A 135 15.78 16.57 2.00
N PRO A 136 16.92 16.34 1.32
CA PRO A 136 17.90 15.33 1.73
C PRO A 136 18.46 15.60 3.12
N ALA A 137 19.12 14.60 3.70
CA ALA A 137 19.80 14.78 4.98
C ALA A 137 20.98 15.77 4.81
N ARG A 138 21.47 16.36 5.90
CA ARG A 138 22.62 17.28 5.87
C ARG A 138 23.80 16.77 6.71
N ASN A 139 23.62 15.65 7.38
CA ASN A 139 24.62 15.02 8.22
C ASN A 139 24.37 13.50 8.24
N LYS A 140 25.40 12.72 8.57
CA LYS A 140 25.31 11.26 8.73
C LYS A 140 24.57 10.85 10.00
N THR A 141 24.64 11.67 11.05
CA THR A 141 24.06 11.35 12.37
C THR A 141 22.67 11.95 12.60
N CYS A 142 22.28 12.94 11.81
CA CYS A 142 20.96 13.59 11.86
C CYS A 142 20.66 14.28 10.53
N GLU A 143 19.42 14.72 10.33
CA GLU A 143 19.02 15.33 9.06
C GLU A 143 19.51 16.77 8.91
N GLY A 144 19.81 17.47 10.00
CA GLY A 144 20.23 18.88 9.98
C GLY A 144 19.14 19.83 9.50
N PHE A 145 19.38 21.14 9.51
CA PHE A 145 18.40 22.11 8.99
C PHE A 145 18.30 22.06 7.46
N SER A 146 17.06 22.09 6.95
CA SER A 146 16.77 22.30 5.52
C SER A 146 17.39 23.62 5.03
N LYS A 147 17.93 23.63 3.81
CA LYS A 147 18.48 24.83 3.15
C LYS A 147 17.65 25.24 1.94
N SER A 148 17.90 26.45 1.45
CA SER A 148 17.31 26.92 0.19
C SER A 148 17.61 25.95 -0.97
N GLY A 149 16.60 25.67 -1.79
CA GLY A 149 16.70 24.74 -2.93
C GLY A 149 16.45 23.26 -2.60
N ASP A 150 16.29 22.89 -1.32
CA ASP A 150 16.06 21.48 -0.94
C ASP A 150 14.71 20.93 -1.37
N SER A 151 13.75 21.80 -1.68
CA SER A 151 12.45 21.43 -2.21
C SER A 151 12.50 20.74 -3.59
N ILE A 152 13.63 20.84 -4.31
CA ILE A 152 13.81 20.30 -5.66
C ILE A 152 14.98 19.33 -5.79
N LYS A 153 15.61 18.96 -4.67
CA LYS A 153 16.69 17.95 -4.64
C LYS A 153 16.10 16.65 -4.15
N PHE A 154 16.13 15.61 -5.00
CA PHE A 154 15.53 14.32 -4.69
C PHE A 154 16.59 13.24 -4.49
N GLU A 155 16.26 12.31 -3.59
CA GLU A 155 16.99 11.08 -3.32
C GLU A 155 15.99 9.92 -3.34
N GLU A 156 16.44 8.74 -3.78
CA GLU A 156 15.60 7.55 -3.73
C GLU A 156 15.51 7.06 -2.26
N SER A 157 14.29 6.85 -1.81
CA SER A 157 13.96 6.33 -0.49
C SER A 157 14.31 4.85 -0.40
N VAL A 158 14.73 4.40 0.78
CA VAL A 158 14.87 2.96 1.05
C VAL A 158 13.55 2.40 1.60
N VAL A 159 13.29 1.15 1.26
CA VAL A 159 12.20 0.38 1.83
C VAL A 159 12.80 -0.84 2.51
N TRP A 160 12.51 -1.03 3.78
CA TRP A 160 12.94 -2.17 4.59
C TRP A 160 11.83 -3.22 4.61
N ASP A 161 12.21 -4.48 4.37
CA ASP A 161 11.28 -5.61 4.38
C ASP A 161 10.93 -6.04 5.81
N LEU A 162 10.02 -7.01 5.94
CA LEU A 162 9.68 -7.61 7.23
C LEU A 162 10.89 -8.34 7.85
N PRO A 163 10.99 -8.37 9.19
CA PRO A 163 12.02 -9.17 9.86
C PRO A 163 12.04 -10.64 9.39
N GLY A 164 13.23 -11.11 9.03
CA GLY A 164 13.47 -12.45 8.49
C GLY A 164 13.12 -12.64 7.01
N ARG A 165 12.51 -11.65 6.32
CA ARG A 165 12.47 -11.65 4.84
C ARG A 165 13.86 -11.32 4.31
N LYS A 166 14.34 -12.12 3.37
CA LYS A 166 15.69 -12.02 2.80
C LYS A 166 15.63 -11.60 1.34
N HIS A 167 16.64 -10.85 0.90
CA HIS A 167 16.79 -10.45 -0.49
C HIS A 167 17.43 -11.59 -1.31
N PRO A 168 16.95 -11.89 -2.52
CA PRO A 168 17.56 -12.95 -3.33
C PRO A 168 18.97 -12.58 -3.79
N THR A 169 19.83 -13.58 -3.93
CA THR A 169 21.18 -13.49 -4.53
C THR A 169 21.47 -14.72 -5.39
N PRO A 170 22.24 -14.60 -6.49
CA PRO A 170 22.60 -15.72 -7.36
C PRO A 170 23.86 -16.45 -6.88
N HIS A 171 24.40 -16.11 -5.70
CA HIS A 171 25.65 -16.69 -5.18
C HIS A 171 25.41 -17.45 -3.88
N ASN A 172 26.05 -18.61 -3.72
CA ASN A 172 25.91 -19.46 -2.52
C ASN A 172 26.50 -18.82 -1.27
N ASN A 173 27.42 -17.85 -1.40
CA ASN A 173 27.97 -17.11 -0.27
C ASN A 173 27.02 -15.97 0.11
N VAL A 174 26.02 -16.31 0.92
CA VAL A 174 24.95 -15.40 1.31
C VAL A 174 25.31 -14.66 2.60
N SER A 175 25.06 -13.35 2.64
CA SER A 175 25.01 -12.63 3.91
C SER A 175 23.73 -12.96 4.68
N GLU A 176 23.66 -12.59 5.96
CA GLU A 176 22.50 -12.90 6.81
C GLU A 176 21.17 -12.39 6.24
N CYS A 177 21.19 -11.25 5.55
CA CYS A 177 20.02 -10.62 4.93
C CYS A 177 19.70 -11.12 3.51
N GLU A 178 20.47 -12.08 2.99
CA GLU A 178 20.33 -12.63 1.63
C GLU A 178 19.94 -14.12 1.64
N CYS A 179 19.25 -14.58 0.59
CA CYS A 179 18.97 -15.98 0.34
C CYS A 179 19.43 -16.41 -1.06
N TYR A 180 20.04 -17.60 -1.16
CA TYR A 180 20.52 -18.12 -2.43
C TYR A 180 19.33 -18.59 -3.28
N TYR A 181 19.03 -17.83 -4.34
CA TYR A 181 17.88 -18.06 -5.21
C TYR A 181 18.28 -17.80 -6.69
N PRO A 182 19.11 -18.67 -7.29
CA PRO A 182 19.72 -18.46 -8.60
C PRO A 182 18.73 -18.55 -9.78
N GLY A 183 17.52 -19.09 -9.54
CA GLY A 183 16.52 -19.32 -10.57
C GLY A 183 15.76 -18.07 -11.03
N LEU A 184 16.10 -16.88 -10.52
CA LEU A 184 15.44 -15.61 -10.85
C LEU A 184 16.16 -14.82 -11.96
N PRO A 185 15.47 -13.90 -12.64
CA PRO A 185 16.10 -12.97 -13.59
C PRO A 185 17.14 -12.05 -12.94
N ASN A 186 18.16 -11.64 -13.70
CA ASN A 186 19.30 -10.85 -13.18
C ASN A 186 18.91 -9.55 -12.47
N HIS A 187 17.84 -8.87 -12.91
CA HIS A 187 17.41 -7.61 -12.30
C HIS A 187 16.92 -7.79 -10.85
N CYS A 188 16.50 -9.01 -10.46
CA CYS A 188 16.00 -9.32 -9.13
C CYS A 188 17.09 -9.28 -8.05
N TYR A 189 18.35 -9.40 -8.43
CA TYR A 189 19.49 -9.39 -7.50
C TYR A 189 20.03 -7.98 -7.21
N SER A 190 19.47 -6.96 -7.86
CA SER A 190 19.90 -5.58 -7.68
C SER A 190 19.17 -4.93 -6.51
N TYR A 191 19.92 -4.25 -5.66
CA TYR A 191 19.36 -3.50 -4.55
C TYR A 191 19.00 -2.07 -4.95
N THR A 192 17.86 -1.57 -4.46
CA THR A 192 17.44 -0.18 -4.65
C THR A 192 17.13 0.49 -3.31
N PRO A 193 17.61 1.70 -3.05
CA PRO A 193 18.41 2.56 -3.95
C PRO A 193 19.84 2.05 -4.17
N CYS A 194 20.38 2.10 -5.38
CA CYS A 194 21.74 1.64 -5.64
C CYS A 194 22.73 2.39 -4.72
N ALA A 195 23.56 1.67 -3.97
CA ALA A 195 24.62 2.30 -3.18
C ALA A 195 25.60 2.98 -4.15
N ASN A 196 26.04 4.19 -3.83
CA ASN A 196 27.00 4.87 -4.68
C ASN A 196 28.38 4.22 -4.50
N SER A 197 28.81 3.45 -5.50
CA SER A 197 30.07 2.71 -5.50
C SER A 197 31.27 3.52 -6.00
N ASP A 198 31.09 4.80 -6.37
CA ASP A 198 32.19 5.66 -6.80
C ASP A 198 33.02 6.09 -5.58
N SER A 199 34.31 5.71 -5.58
CA SER A 199 35.26 6.05 -4.52
C SER A 199 35.50 7.56 -4.38
N CYS A 200 35.25 8.34 -5.44
CA CYS A 200 35.33 9.80 -5.42
C CYS A 200 34.03 10.45 -4.94
N TYR A 201 32.97 9.67 -4.71
CA TYR A 201 31.70 10.19 -4.24
C TYR A 201 31.81 10.73 -2.82
N HIS A 202 31.61 12.03 -2.66
CA HIS A 202 31.51 12.66 -1.36
C HIS A 202 30.04 12.84 -1.01
N ASP A 203 29.58 11.99 -0.11
CA ASP A 203 28.26 12.11 0.46
C ASP A 203 28.13 13.43 1.25
N THR A 204 27.71 14.46 0.54
CA THR A 204 27.58 15.82 1.06
C THR A 204 26.23 16.00 1.78
N TYR A 205 25.25 15.12 1.52
CA TYR A 205 23.84 15.31 1.89
C TYR A 205 23.07 14.02 2.29
N GLY A 206 23.76 12.99 2.79
CA GLY A 206 23.14 11.70 3.16
C GLY A 206 22.78 10.76 2.00
N ASN A 207 23.38 10.99 0.83
CA ASN A 207 23.31 10.22 -0.40
C ASN A 207 24.24 8.99 -0.44
N GLY A 208 24.97 8.68 0.63
CA GLY A 208 25.96 7.59 0.67
C GLY A 208 25.39 6.18 0.45
N GLY A 209 24.10 6.10 0.11
CA GLY A 209 23.34 4.87 0.02
C GLY A 209 22.83 4.44 1.39
N PHE A 210 22.01 3.40 1.35
CA PHE A 210 21.65 2.64 2.54
C PHE A 210 22.45 1.35 2.53
N GLU A 211 22.64 0.72 3.68
CA GLU A 211 23.22 -0.63 3.71
C GLU A 211 22.26 -1.66 3.08
N LYS A 212 22.71 -2.90 2.89
CA LYS A 212 21.84 -4.01 2.43
C LYS A 212 20.75 -4.36 3.45
N SER A 213 20.97 -4.02 4.71
CA SER A 213 20.09 -4.35 5.82
C SER A 213 20.14 -3.30 6.93
N LYS A 214 19.15 -3.35 7.81
CA LYS A 214 19.03 -2.50 9.00
C LYS A 214 18.53 -3.30 10.19
N GLU A 215 19.11 -3.05 11.36
CA GLU A 215 18.62 -3.58 12.62
C GLU A 215 17.36 -2.84 13.08
N VAL A 216 16.37 -3.59 13.54
CA VAL A 216 15.11 -3.09 14.09
C VAL A 216 14.78 -3.82 15.40
N SER A 217 14.08 -3.16 16.31
CA SER A 217 13.65 -3.78 17.56
C SER A 217 12.22 -4.32 17.45
N VAL A 218 12.06 -5.62 17.65
CA VAL A 218 10.77 -6.34 17.56
C VAL A 218 10.65 -7.24 18.78
N GLY A 219 9.58 -7.07 19.57
CA GLY A 219 9.41 -7.79 20.84
C GLY A 219 10.49 -7.51 21.88
N GLY A 220 11.25 -6.41 21.74
CA GLY A 220 12.43 -6.11 22.56
C GLY A 220 13.72 -6.80 22.08
N GLU A 221 13.66 -7.61 21.03
CA GLU A 221 14.83 -8.25 20.41
C GLU A 221 15.28 -7.48 19.18
N VAL A 222 16.58 -7.49 18.91
CA VAL A 222 17.14 -6.91 17.68
C VAL A 222 17.01 -7.93 16.55
N GLN A 223 16.33 -7.55 15.48
CA GLN A 223 16.18 -8.36 14.27
C GLN A 223 16.68 -7.60 13.05
N LEU A 224 17.12 -8.34 12.03
CA LEU A 224 17.63 -7.78 10.78
C LEU A 224 16.52 -7.70 9.72
N CYS A 225 16.33 -6.51 9.15
CA CYS A 225 15.50 -6.30 7.97
C CYS A 225 16.39 -6.11 6.74
N SER A 226 16.15 -6.90 5.69
CA SER A 226 16.76 -6.68 4.37
C SER A 226 16.05 -5.53 3.62
N ARG A 227 16.61 -5.08 2.50
CA ARG A 227 15.88 -4.19 1.60
C ARG A 227 14.69 -4.93 0.99
N PHE A 228 13.58 -4.21 0.84
CA PHE A 228 12.36 -4.74 0.24
C PHE A 228 12.61 -5.24 -1.17
N TYR A 229 12.35 -6.54 -1.37
CA TYR A 229 12.55 -7.18 -2.65
C TYR A 229 11.43 -6.82 -3.64
N ARG A 230 11.81 -6.36 -4.84
CA ARG A 230 10.93 -6.00 -5.95
C ARG A 230 11.17 -6.97 -7.13
N TYR A 231 10.27 -7.92 -7.31
CA TYR A 231 10.41 -9.02 -8.29
C TYR A 231 10.10 -8.59 -9.74
N SER A 232 9.15 -7.68 -9.93
CA SER A 232 8.75 -7.13 -11.24
C SER A 232 8.69 -5.59 -11.18
N GLN A 233 8.93 -4.96 -12.33
CA GLN A 233 9.00 -3.50 -12.50
C GLN A 233 7.84 -2.98 -13.38
N THR A 234 6.65 -3.54 -13.21
CA THR A 234 5.43 -3.10 -13.91
C THR A 234 4.54 -2.29 -12.97
N LEU A 235 3.58 -1.57 -13.54
CA LEU A 235 2.58 -0.83 -12.76
C LEU A 235 1.69 -1.76 -11.93
N GLN A 236 1.35 -2.94 -12.45
CA GLN A 236 0.46 -3.89 -11.76
C GLN A 236 1.19 -4.58 -10.60
N SER A 237 2.47 -4.92 -10.76
CA SER A 237 3.30 -5.53 -9.71
C SER A 237 3.74 -4.55 -8.61
N ASN A 238 3.44 -3.26 -8.77
CA ASN A 238 3.95 -2.21 -7.91
C ASN A 238 3.23 -2.15 -6.55
N ALA A 239 3.89 -2.64 -5.51
CA ALA A 239 3.37 -2.64 -4.13
C ALA A 239 3.06 -1.23 -3.57
N PHE A 240 3.55 -0.17 -4.22
CA PHE A 240 3.35 1.22 -3.79
C PHE A 240 2.26 1.95 -4.56
N ARG A 241 1.42 1.25 -5.32
CA ARG A 241 0.16 1.79 -5.80
C ARG A 241 -0.86 1.74 -4.68
N PHE A 242 -1.57 2.83 -4.41
CA PHE A 242 -2.56 2.92 -3.32
C PHE A 242 -3.73 3.82 -3.71
N ILE A 243 -4.91 3.64 -3.11
CA ILE A 243 -6.07 4.53 -3.27
C ILE A 243 -6.36 5.24 -1.94
N GLY A 244 -5.67 6.36 -1.72
CA GLY A 244 -5.79 7.13 -0.47
C GLY A 244 -4.84 6.69 0.64
N THR A 245 -4.61 7.58 1.61
CA THR A 245 -3.60 7.41 2.67
C THR A 245 -4.06 7.94 4.03
N GLY A 246 -5.37 8.05 4.26
CA GLY A 246 -5.89 8.70 5.47
C GLY A 246 -5.45 10.16 5.62
N THR A 247 -5.68 10.72 6.81
CA THR A 247 -5.20 12.06 7.19
C THR A 247 -3.74 11.94 7.59
N ARG A 248 -2.90 12.84 7.05
CA ARG A 248 -1.45 12.80 7.27
C ARG A 248 -1.07 13.35 8.64
N ASN A 249 -0.09 12.72 9.28
CA ASN A 249 0.37 13.02 10.64
C ASN A 249 1.89 13.27 10.63
N ASP A 250 2.37 14.20 11.46
CA ASP A 250 3.81 14.49 11.61
C ASP A 250 4.58 13.40 12.37
N LYS A 251 3.89 12.47 13.03
CA LYS A 251 4.53 11.32 13.70
C LYS A 251 4.81 10.16 12.76
N MET A 252 3.79 9.69 12.04
CA MET A 252 3.90 8.51 11.18
C MET A 252 2.78 8.51 10.15
N ASN A 253 3.09 8.07 8.94
CA ASN A 253 2.14 7.95 7.83
C ASN A 253 2.17 6.54 7.26
N LEU A 254 1.01 6.05 6.82
CA LEU A 254 0.85 4.72 6.25
C LEU A 254 0.39 4.79 4.79
N ILE A 255 0.80 3.79 4.01
CA ILE A 255 0.27 3.49 2.68
C ILE A 255 0.00 1.98 2.58
N GLY A 256 -0.99 1.59 1.78
CA GLY A 256 -1.38 0.20 1.59
C GLY A 256 -1.55 -0.15 0.12
N THR A 257 -1.08 -1.32 -0.29
CA THR A 257 -1.11 -1.76 -1.69
C THR A 257 -2.54 -1.94 -2.22
N TYR A 258 -2.90 -1.14 -3.23
CA TYR A 258 -4.09 -1.30 -4.06
C TYR A 258 -3.72 -1.75 -5.48
N CYS A 259 -3.25 -2.99 -5.57
CA CYS A 259 -3.03 -3.72 -6.82
C CYS A 259 -3.61 -5.11 -6.65
N SER A 260 -4.45 -5.53 -7.59
CA SER A 260 -5.01 -6.88 -7.59
C SER A 260 -3.91 -7.92 -7.80
N ASN A 261 -3.78 -8.85 -6.87
CA ASN A 261 -2.83 -9.98 -6.94
C ASN A 261 -3.39 -11.19 -7.72
N VAL A 262 -4.23 -10.96 -8.72
CA VAL A 262 -4.96 -12.05 -9.40
C VAL A 262 -4.22 -12.57 -10.62
N GLU A 263 -3.79 -11.67 -11.51
CA GLU A 263 -3.21 -12.03 -12.82
C GLU A 263 -1.68 -12.03 -12.79
N GLU A 264 -1.12 -10.88 -12.41
CA GLU A 264 0.31 -10.71 -12.17
C GLU A 264 0.58 -10.83 -10.68
N GLY A 265 1.76 -11.34 -10.32
CA GLY A 265 2.28 -11.26 -8.97
C GLY A 265 2.04 -9.87 -8.40
N VAL A 266 1.63 -9.77 -7.13
CA VAL A 266 1.64 -8.52 -6.32
C VAL A 266 1.96 -8.86 -4.85
N ARG A 267 2.88 -8.10 -4.25
CA ARG A 267 3.08 -8.08 -2.79
C ARG A 267 2.09 -7.09 -2.16
N VAL A 268 1.08 -7.60 -1.47
CA VAL A 268 0.06 -6.77 -0.80
C VAL A 268 0.55 -6.43 0.60
N CYS A 269 0.97 -5.18 0.81
CA CYS A 269 1.68 -4.76 2.01
C CYS A 269 1.08 -3.49 2.63
N VAL A 270 1.30 -3.35 3.94
CA VAL A 270 1.13 -2.10 4.68
C VAL A 270 2.51 -1.53 4.96
N PHE A 271 2.77 -0.31 4.51
CA PHE A 271 4.03 0.38 4.75
C PHE A 271 3.83 1.57 5.68
N ALA A 272 4.83 1.83 6.52
CA ALA A 272 4.86 3.00 7.40
C ALA A 272 6.15 3.81 7.23
N SER A 273 6.04 5.12 7.44
CA SER A 273 7.18 6.04 7.52
C SER A 273 6.97 7.11 8.58
N SER A 274 7.97 7.29 9.43
CA SER A 274 8.06 8.30 10.50
C SER A 274 8.93 9.51 10.10
N ASP A 275 9.73 9.38 9.03
CA ASP A 275 10.68 10.41 8.58
C ASP A 275 10.24 11.07 7.27
N GLY A 276 8.93 11.17 7.01
CA GLY A 276 8.42 11.83 5.81
C GLY A 276 8.77 11.10 4.52
N GLY A 277 8.91 9.78 4.57
CA GLY A 277 9.07 8.91 3.42
C GLY A 277 10.50 8.76 2.92
N ARG A 278 11.52 9.10 3.72
CA ARG A 278 12.92 8.79 3.40
C ARG A 278 13.21 7.31 3.62
N GLN A 279 12.67 6.75 4.70
CA GLN A 279 12.67 5.33 5.00
C GLN A 279 11.23 4.84 5.14
N TRP A 280 10.94 3.74 4.47
CA TRP A 280 9.68 3.01 4.58
C TRP A 280 9.92 1.65 5.19
N TYR A 281 8.97 1.18 5.99
CA TYR A 281 9.03 -0.11 6.66
C TYR A 281 7.79 -0.92 6.29
N CYS A 282 7.97 -2.11 5.74
CA CYS A 282 6.88 -3.07 5.62
C CYS A 282 6.46 -3.50 7.03
N LYS A 283 5.22 -3.21 7.42
CA LYS A 283 4.68 -3.54 8.75
C LYS A 283 3.82 -4.79 8.73
N TYR A 284 3.24 -5.10 7.57
CA TYR A 284 2.43 -6.29 7.35
C TYR A 284 2.44 -6.67 5.88
N GLU A 285 2.45 -7.96 5.60
CA GLU A 285 2.32 -8.52 4.26
C GLU A 285 1.25 -9.60 4.32
N PHE A 286 0.25 -9.51 3.45
CA PHE A 286 -0.82 -10.50 3.34
C PHE A 286 -0.37 -11.75 2.59
N SER A 287 -1.02 -12.87 2.89
CA SER A 287 -0.84 -14.14 2.19
C SER A 287 -1.73 -14.22 0.94
N ASP A 288 -1.64 -15.35 0.25
CA ASP A 288 -2.42 -15.72 -0.93
C ASP A 288 -3.01 -17.11 -0.67
N THR A 289 -4.31 -17.29 -0.93
CA THR A 289 -4.99 -18.59 -0.75
C THR A 289 -4.58 -19.62 -1.79
N GLY A 290 -4.03 -19.19 -2.94
CA GLY A 290 -3.69 -20.05 -4.07
C GLY A 290 -4.86 -20.18 -5.04
N GLU A 291 -5.99 -20.64 -4.54
CA GLU A 291 -7.24 -20.80 -5.27
C GLU A 291 -8.24 -19.72 -4.82
N TYR A 292 -9.01 -19.18 -5.77
CA TYR A 292 -10.11 -18.27 -5.50
C TYR A 292 -11.39 -18.94 -6.01
N GLU A 293 -12.30 -19.27 -5.09
CA GLU A 293 -13.60 -19.88 -5.44
C GLU A 293 -14.49 -18.93 -6.24
N PHE A 294 -14.23 -17.63 -6.13
CA PHE A 294 -15.03 -16.58 -6.73
C PHE A 294 -14.22 -15.77 -7.75
N GLN A 295 -14.79 -15.59 -8.94
CA GLN A 295 -14.20 -14.82 -10.05
C GLN A 295 -15.03 -13.57 -10.30
N GLN A 296 -14.52 -12.41 -9.89
CA GLN A 296 -15.18 -11.12 -10.02
C GLN A 296 -14.49 -10.28 -11.13
N GLY A 297 -14.63 -10.68 -12.39
CA GLY A 297 -14.01 -9.98 -13.52
C GLY A 297 -14.09 -10.74 -14.85
N HIS A 298 -13.53 -10.15 -15.90
CA HIS A 298 -13.59 -10.70 -17.26
C HIS A 298 -12.38 -11.55 -17.66
N SER A 299 -11.40 -11.75 -16.76
CA SER A 299 -10.19 -12.51 -17.07
C SER A 299 -10.29 -13.95 -16.59
N ASN A 300 -9.84 -14.90 -17.43
CA ASN A 300 -9.74 -16.32 -17.08
C ASN A 300 -8.45 -16.64 -16.30
N ALA A 301 -7.76 -15.63 -15.76
CA ALA A 301 -6.44 -15.75 -15.13
C ALA A 301 -6.52 -15.63 -13.59
N TRP A 302 -7.65 -15.99 -12.99
CA TRP A 302 -7.80 -15.85 -11.54
C TRP A 302 -6.92 -16.79 -10.73
N GLY A 303 -6.35 -16.27 -9.65
CA GLY A 303 -5.50 -17.02 -8.71
C GLY A 303 -4.08 -17.31 -9.19
N THR A 304 -3.68 -16.83 -10.38
CA THR A 304 -2.32 -17.05 -10.87
C THR A 304 -1.30 -16.33 -9.98
N ASN A 305 -1.46 -15.02 -9.77
CA ASN A 305 -0.56 -14.19 -8.96
C ASN A 305 0.93 -14.49 -9.25
N PHE A 306 1.28 -14.73 -10.51
CA PHE A 306 2.58 -15.29 -10.84
C PHE A 306 3.68 -14.24 -10.70
N GLY A 307 4.67 -14.55 -9.86
CA GLY A 307 5.95 -13.83 -9.85
C GLY A 307 6.82 -14.17 -11.05
N ASN A 308 8.14 -14.07 -10.87
CA ASN A 308 9.07 -14.45 -11.92
C ASN A 308 8.96 -15.93 -12.30
N ARG A 309 9.20 -16.22 -13.58
CA ARG A 309 9.41 -17.59 -14.08
C ARG A 309 10.67 -18.16 -13.46
N ILE A 310 10.58 -19.36 -12.91
CA ILE A 310 11.72 -20.04 -12.30
C ILE A 310 12.52 -20.76 -13.37
N LYS A 311 13.85 -20.61 -13.34
CA LYS A 311 14.77 -21.27 -14.27
C LYS A 311 15.72 -22.22 -13.55
N ILE A 312 16.12 -23.26 -14.27
CA ILE A 312 17.18 -24.20 -13.88
C ILE A 312 18.20 -24.32 -15.02
N GLU A 313 19.42 -24.71 -14.68
CA GLU A 313 20.51 -24.77 -15.67
C GLU A 313 20.40 -25.96 -16.63
N ASN A 314 19.99 -27.12 -16.12
CA ASN A 314 19.92 -28.39 -16.84
C ASN A 314 18.70 -29.20 -16.37
N ASP A 315 18.27 -30.17 -17.18
CA ASP A 315 17.32 -31.20 -16.75
C ASP A 315 17.86 -31.96 -15.53
N VAL A 316 16.97 -32.33 -14.60
CA VAL A 316 17.32 -33.07 -13.39
C VAL A 316 16.42 -34.27 -13.22
N ASP A 317 17.00 -35.47 -13.18
CA ASP A 317 16.31 -36.70 -12.80
C ASP A 317 16.12 -36.75 -11.29
N CYS A 318 14.90 -37.05 -10.84
CA CYS A 318 14.49 -37.06 -9.44
C CYS A 318 13.91 -38.41 -9.01
N THR A 319 13.95 -39.43 -9.86
CA THR A 319 13.38 -40.76 -9.62
C THR A 319 13.86 -41.39 -8.32
N GLU A 320 15.15 -41.26 -7.99
CA GLU A 320 15.74 -41.78 -6.73
C GLU A 320 15.62 -40.81 -5.54
N SER A 321 15.36 -39.53 -5.80
CA SER A 321 15.43 -38.45 -4.80
C SER A 321 14.23 -38.40 -3.86
N ASN A 322 13.13 -39.10 -4.17
CA ASN A 322 11.89 -39.12 -3.37
C ASN A 322 11.39 -37.71 -3.00
N ILE A 323 11.36 -36.80 -3.99
CA ILE A 323 10.87 -35.44 -3.79
C ILE A 323 9.34 -35.45 -3.81
N THR A 324 8.74 -35.11 -2.68
CA THR A 324 7.28 -35.01 -2.50
C THR A 324 6.81 -33.60 -2.76
N ILE A 325 5.66 -33.45 -3.42
CA ILE A 325 4.99 -32.17 -3.59
C ILE A 325 4.03 -31.96 -2.42
N CYS A 326 4.16 -30.84 -1.71
CA CYS A 326 3.29 -30.49 -0.60
C CYS A 326 2.45 -29.26 -0.98
N LYS A 327 1.13 -29.42 -1.17
CA LYS A 327 0.18 -28.32 -1.41
C LYS A 327 -0.12 -27.58 -0.11
N ARG A 328 -0.01 -26.25 -0.15
CA ARG A 328 -0.35 -25.33 0.93
C ARG A 328 -1.84 -25.05 0.98
N THR A 329 -2.40 -24.94 2.17
CA THR A 329 -3.74 -24.39 2.44
C THR A 329 -3.65 -23.47 3.65
N VAL A 330 -4.29 -22.30 3.58
CA VAL A 330 -4.34 -21.35 4.70
C VAL A 330 -5.51 -21.73 5.61
N ILE A 331 -5.22 -21.94 6.88
CA ILE A 331 -6.22 -22.14 7.92
C ILE A 331 -6.44 -20.78 8.61
N LEU A 332 -7.63 -20.22 8.42
CA LEU A 332 -7.99 -18.93 8.99
C LEU A 332 -8.19 -19.04 10.51
N PRO A 333 -8.00 -17.94 11.27
CA PRO A 333 -8.23 -17.96 12.70
C PRO A 333 -9.73 -18.00 13.01
N GLU A 334 -10.17 -19.04 13.71
CA GLU A 334 -11.57 -19.30 14.08
C GLU A 334 -12.01 -18.52 15.34
N THR A 335 -11.06 -18.02 16.14
CA THR A 335 -11.32 -17.34 17.42
C THR A 335 -11.23 -15.82 17.32
N VAL A 336 -12.11 -15.10 18.03
CA VAL A 336 -12.15 -13.63 18.14
C VAL A 336 -11.06 -13.09 19.08
N ASP A 337 -9.90 -13.74 19.16
CA ASP A 337 -8.78 -13.29 20.01
C ASP A 337 -8.06 -12.03 19.48
N GLY A 338 -8.54 -11.50 18.35
CA GLY A 338 -8.01 -10.33 17.67
C GLY A 338 -6.67 -10.56 16.98
N THR A 339 -6.20 -11.82 16.89
CA THR A 339 -4.93 -12.14 16.25
C THR A 339 -5.05 -12.13 14.73
N VAL A 340 -3.95 -11.77 14.07
CA VAL A 340 -3.77 -11.87 12.61
C VAL A 340 -3.03 -13.15 12.21
N LYS A 341 -2.78 -14.05 13.18
CA LYS A 341 -2.01 -15.27 12.97
C LYS A 341 -2.89 -16.34 12.37
N THR A 342 -2.51 -16.81 11.19
CA THR A 342 -3.12 -17.99 10.56
C THR A 342 -2.18 -19.18 10.74
N ARG A 343 -2.52 -20.33 10.17
CA ARG A 343 -1.64 -21.49 10.09
C ARG A 343 -1.68 -22.08 8.70
N PHE A 344 -0.65 -22.81 8.31
CA PHE A 344 -0.70 -23.63 7.11
C PHE A 344 -1.10 -25.07 7.43
N LYS A 345 -1.89 -25.65 6.53
CA LYS A 345 -2.06 -27.09 6.38
C LYS A 345 -1.38 -27.51 5.08
N TRP A 346 -0.65 -28.61 5.11
CA TRP A 346 0.05 -29.16 3.96
C TRP A 346 -0.49 -30.54 3.62
N ASN A 347 -0.80 -30.76 2.34
CA ASN A 347 -1.25 -32.07 1.84
C ASN A 347 -0.25 -32.56 0.78
N GLU A 348 0.16 -33.82 0.84
CA GLU A 348 1.01 -34.42 -0.20
C GLU A 348 0.21 -34.55 -1.51
N SER A 349 0.82 -34.21 -2.65
CA SER A 349 0.18 -34.14 -3.98
C SER A 349 1.03 -34.83 -5.05
N GLY A 350 1.58 -35.99 -4.70
CA GLY A 350 2.39 -36.82 -5.58
C GLY A 350 3.90 -36.61 -5.41
N MET A 351 4.65 -37.32 -6.25
CA MET A 351 6.11 -37.34 -6.25
C MET A 351 6.68 -36.89 -7.60
N VAL A 352 7.80 -36.18 -7.54
CA VAL A 352 8.51 -35.67 -8.71
C VAL A 352 9.35 -36.77 -9.34
N SER A 353 9.23 -36.95 -10.65
CA SER A 353 10.08 -37.84 -11.44
C SER A 353 11.23 -37.07 -12.10
N LYS A 354 10.96 -35.86 -12.61
CA LYS A 354 11.95 -35.06 -13.34
C LYS A 354 11.63 -33.56 -13.26
N LEU A 355 12.67 -32.72 -13.23
CA LEU A 355 12.57 -31.30 -13.58
C LEU A 355 13.17 -31.10 -14.97
N GLN A 356 12.38 -30.55 -15.89
CA GLN A 356 12.78 -30.27 -17.26
C GLN A 356 13.06 -28.77 -17.43
N LYS A 357 14.22 -28.47 -18.01
CA LYS A 357 14.63 -27.13 -18.38
C LYS A 357 13.72 -26.58 -19.48
N GLY A 358 13.37 -25.31 -19.34
CA GLY A 358 12.64 -24.54 -20.34
C GLY A 358 12.71 -23.05 -20.01
N ASP A 359 11.87 -22.25 -20.69
CA ASP A 359 11.68 -20.83 -20.35
C ASP A 359 11.19 -20.63 -18.91
N THR A 360 10.40 -21.60 -18.46
CA THR A 360 10.02 -21.84 -17.07
C THR A 360 10.28 -23.31 -16.79
N VAL A 361 10.82 -23.65 -15.62
CA VAL A 361 11.05 -25.04 -15.25
C VAL A 361 9.73 -25.79 -15.17
N LYS A 362 9.68 -26.96 -15.82
CA LYS A 362 8.55 -27.87 -15.78
C LYS A 362 8.85 -29.03 -14.85
N VAL A 363 7.97 -29.25 -13.88
CA VAL A 363 8.00 -30.39 -12.97
C VAL A 363 7.14 -31.49 -13.56
N ILE A 364 7.68 -32.69 -13.66
CA ILE A 364 6.99 -33.90 -14.13
C ILE A 364 6.83 -34.82 -12.92
N THR A 365 5.63 -35.36 -12.74
CA THR A 365 5.29 -36.24 -11.61
C THR A 365 5.22 -37.71 -12.04
N GLN A 366 5.32 -38.61 -11.06
CA GLN A 366 5.21 -40.06 -11.29
C GLN A 366 3.76 -40.51 -11.49
N THR A 367 2.83 -39.81 -10.84
CA THR A 367 1.37 -40.06 -10.84
C THR A 367 0.62 -38.76 -11.07
N PRO A 368 -0.68 -38.80 -11.40
CA PRO A 368 -1.50 -37.59 -11.44
C PRO A 368 -1.39 -36.82 -10.12
N HIS A 369 -1.12 -35.51 -10.20
CA HIS A 369 -0.83 -34.70 -9.00
C HIS A 369 -2.08 -34.08 -8.35
N GLY A 370 -3.19 -33.95 -9.10
CA GLY A 370 -4.46 -33.42 -8.56
C GLY A 370 -4.40 -31.95 -8.11
N LEU A 371 -3.50 -31.17 -8.71
CA LEU A 371 -3.30 -29.75 -8.40
C LEU A 371 -4.01 -28.91 -9.45
N THR A 372 -4.27 -27.64 -9.14
CA THR A 372 -4.80 -26.65 -10.09
C THR A 372 -3.85 -25.46 -10.25
N THR A 373 -4.00 -24.74 -11.36
CA THR A 373 -3.27 -23.50 -11.61
C THR A 373 -3.55 -22.48 -10.50
N GLY A 374 -2.50 -21.87 -9.96
CA GLY A 374 -2.58 -20.95 -8.82
C GLY A 374 -2.29 -21.60 -7.47
N ASN A 375 -2.28 -22.95 -7.39
CA ASN A 375 -1.85 -23.66 -6.18
C ASN A 375 -0.45 -23.23 -5.74
N ILE A 376 -0.25 -23.24 -4.42
CA ILE A 376 1.02 -22.90 -3.80
C ILE A 376 1.58 -24.19 -3.21
N ILE A 377 2.82 -24.50 -3.53
CA ILE A 377 3.46 -25.75 -3.14
C ILE A 377 4.84 -25.51 -2.52
N ALA A 378 5.33 -26.49 -1.78
CA ALA A 378 6.73 -26.69 -1.48
C ALA A 378 7.17 -28.06 -2.04
N LEU A 379 8.41 -28.16 -2.50
CA LEU A 379 9.03 -29.42 -2.90
C LEU A 379 9.89 -29.92 -1.74
N CYS A 380 9.51 -31.05 -1.13
CA CYS A 380 10.19 -31.59 0.04
C CYS A 380 11.02 -32.82 -0.32
N SER A 381 12.29 -32.84 0.09
CA SER A 381 13.13 -34.04 -0.05
C SER A 381 13.43 -34.63 1.33
N LYS A 382 13.13 -35.93 1.51
CA LYS A 382 13.42 -36.69 2.74
C LYS A 382 14.70 -37.54 2.63
N LYS A 383 15.39 -37.52 1.48
CA LYS A 383 16.59 -38.33 1.21
C LYS A 383 17.73 -37.48 0.63
N ILE A 384 18.21 -37.85 -0.56
CA ILE A 384 19.31 -37.22 -1.26
C ILE A 384 18.75 -36.05 -2.07
N LYS A 385 19.26 -34.85 -1.83
CA LYS A 385 18.92 -33.66 -2.61
C LYS A 385 19.82 -33.57 -3.84
N PRO A 386 19.27 -33.52 -5.06
CA PRO A 386 20.09 -33.27 -6.25
C PRO A 386 20.73 -31.90 -6.16
N HIS A 387 22.06 -31.83 -6.20
CA HIS A 387 22.82 -30.58 -6.01
C HIS A 387 22.35 -29.44 -6.94
N ALA A 388 21.95 -29.76 -8.17
CA ALA A 388 21.48 -28.77 -9.16
C ALA A 388 20.22 -28.00 -8.73
N ILE A 389 19.41 -28.55 -7.82
CA ILE A 389 18.14 -27.98 -7.37
C ILE A 389 18.01 -27.98 -5.84
N ASP A 390 19.07 -28.26 -5.09
CA ASP A 390 19.02 -28.27 -3.62
C ASP A 390 18.44 -26.96 -3.06
N TRP A 391 18.82 -25.83 -3.67
CA TRP A 391 18.36 -24.49 -3.31
C TRP A 391 16.83 -24.31 -3.31
N MET A 392 16.07 -25.08 -4.12
CA MET A 392 14.60 -25.01 -4.13
C MET A 392 13.92 -25.97 -3.15
N LEU A 393 14.64 -26.97 -2.63
CA LEU A 393 14.05 -28.08 -1.88
C LEU A 393 13.98 -27.79 -0.38
N ALA A 394 12.78 -27.88 0.17
CA ALA A 394 12.54 -27.79 1.60
C ALA A 394 12.93 -29.09 2.32
N ASP A 395 13.45 -28.96 3.54
CA ASP A 395 13.72 -30.09 4.44
C ASP A 395 12.43 -30.62 5.09
N GLY A 396 11.38 -29.79 5.10
CA GLY A 396 10.08 -30.14 5.63
C GLY A 396 9.14 -28.94 5.63
N VAL A 397 7.88 -29.22 5.94
CA VAL A 397 6.81 -28.24 6.08
C VAL A 397 6.07 -28.43 7.39
N ASP A 398 5.59 -27.34 7.97
CA ASP A 398 4.81 -27.29 9.21
C ASP A 398 3.80 -26.13 9.18
N GLU A 399 3.15 -25.86 10.32
CA GLU A 399 2.12 -24.82 10.41
C GLU A 399 2.64 -23.40 10.17
N ASP A 400 3.95 -23.17 10.30
CA ASP A 400 4.62 -21.88 10.13
C ASP A 400 5.22 -21.68 8.73
N GLY A 401 5.32 -22.73 7.92
CA GLY A 401 5.81 -22.66 6.55
C GLY A 401 6.71 -23.83 6.16
N ASN A 402 7.71 -23.55 5.34
CA ASN A 402 8.73 -24.50 4.94
C ASN A 402 10.06 -24.20 5.64
N ARG A 403 10.80 -25.25 5.99
CA ARG A 403 12.17 -25.15 6.52
C ARG A 403 13.16 -25.32 5.37
N ASN A 404 13.95 -24.28 5.10
CA ASN A 404 14.81 -24.17 3.92
C ASN A 404 14.05 -24.32 2.59
N GLY A 405 14.72 -24.05 1.47
CA GLY A 405 14.08 -24.01 0.15
C GLY A 405 13.03 -22.91 0.01
N PHE A 406 12.16 -23.04 -0.99
CA PHE A 406 11.17 -22.02 -1.33
C PHE A 406 9.77 -22.61 -1.55
N GLN A 407 8.77 -21.75 -1.43
CA GLN A 407 7.41 -22.02 -1.88
C GLN A 407 7.23 -21.45 -3.28
N PHE A 408 6.41 -22.11 -4.10
CA PHE A 408 6.18 -21.76 -5.49
C PHE A 408 4.70 -21.69 -5.80
N LYS A 409 4.33 -20.77 -6.69
CA LYS A 409 3.08 -20.81 -7.42
C LYS A 409 3.23 -21.75 -8.62
N ILE A 410 2.16 -22.44 -8.99
CA ILE A 410 2.21 -23.35 -10.14
C ILE A 410 1.22 -22.98 -11.24
N LYS A 411 1.60 -23.32 -12.47
CA LYS A 411 0.69 -23.36 -13.62
C LYS A 411 0.59 -24.79 -14.12
N VAL A 412 -0.59 -25.39 -14.02
CA VAL A 412 -0.81 -26.77 -14.48
C VAL A 412 -0.78 -26.81 -16.01
N VAL A 413 -0.09 -27.80 -16.55
CA VAL A 413 0.01 -28.06 -17.99
C VAL A 413 -0.90 -29.24 -18.34
N ASP A 414 -0.80 -30.33 -17.59
CA ASP A 414 -1.68 -31.50 -17.63
C ASP A 414 -1.66 -32.22 -16.27
N ASP A 415 -2.30 -33.38 -16.16
CA ASP A 415 -2.41 -34.13 -14.90
C ASP A 415 -1.06 -34.59 -14.31
N TYR A 416 0.01 -34.62 -15.10
CA TYR A 416 1.34 -35.12 -14.74
C TYR A 416 2.42 -34.05 -14.78
N CYS A 417 2.10 -32.81 -15.17
CA CYS A 417 3.10 -31.77 -15.22
C CYS A 417 2.58 -30.35 -15.00
N PHE A 418 3.44 -29.52 -14.41
CA PHE A 418 3.19 -28.12 -14.13
C PHE A 418 4.47 -27.28 -14.18
N GLU A 419 4.33 -25.97 -14.36
CA GLU A 419 5.43 -24.99 -14.37
C GLU A 419 5.55 -24.28 -13.01
N LEU A 420 6.77 -23.93 -12.60
CA LEU A 420 7.02 -23.18 -11.36
C LEU A 420 7.17 -21.68 -11.59
N TYR A 421 6.45 -20.90 -10.80
CA TYR A 421 6.54 -19.45 -10.70
C TYR A 421 6.89 -19.06 -9.25
N GLU A 422 7.60 -17.96 -9.11
CA GLU A 422 7.92 -17.38 -7.81
C GLU A 422 6.65 -17.04 -7.03
N LEU A 423 6.59 -17.45 -5.76
CA LEU A 423 5.60 -16.96 -4.81
C LEU A 423 6.06 -15.59 -4.29
N VAL A 424 5.35 -14.52 -4.67
CA VAL A 424 5.69 -13.16 -4.24
C VAL A 424 5.01 -12.76 -2.94
N SER A 425 3.83 -13.30 -2.64
CA SER A 425 3.08 -13.03 -1.40
C SER A 425 3.78 -13.59 -0.14
N SER A 426 3.14 -13.42 1.02
CA SER A 426 3.65 -13.99 2.27
C SER A 426 3.93 -15.50 2.18
N ALA A 427 5.17 -15.90 2.49
CA ALA A 427 5.54 -17.30 2.71
C ALA A 427 5.26 -17.75 4.15
N LYS A 428 4.93 -16.79 5.04
CA LYS A 428 4.51 -17.02 6.42
C LYS A 428 2.98 -17.01 6.52
N PRO A 429 2.40 -17.69 7.53
CA PRO A 429 0.96 -17.78 7.66
C PRO A 429 0.36 -16.47 8.18
N THR A 430 -0.05 -15.62 7.24
CA THR A 430 -0.73 -14.34 7.45
C THR A 430 -2.11 -14.36 6.79
N LEU A 431 -2.98 -13.41 7.14
CA LEU A 431 -4.31 -13.31 6.53
C LEU A 431 -4.18 -13.15 5.01
N PRO A 432 -5.00 -13.84 4.21
CA PRO A 432 -4.96 -13.67 2.77
C PRO A 432 -5.72 -12.41 2.35
N CYS A 433 -5.29 -11.76 1.28
CA CYS A 433 -5.95 -10.57 0.77
C CYS A 433 -5.64 -10.38 -0.71
N ARG A 434 -6.56 -9.77 -1.46
CA ARG A 434 -6.32 -9.39 -2.85
C ARG A 434 -5.66 -8.03 -2.99
N HIS A 435 -6.18 -7.03 -2.28
CA HIS A 435 -5.69 -5.65 -2.24
C HIS A 435 -6.33 -4.88 -1.08
N ILE A 436 -5.72 -3.76 -0.67
CA ILE A 436 -6.16 -2.91 0.45
C ILE A 436 -7.01 -1.76 -0.08
N HIS A 437 -8.27 -1.66 0.36
CA HIS A 437 -9.22 -0.60 -0.06
C HIS A 437 -8.94 0.74 0.58
N HIS A 438 -8.64 0.77 1.87
CA HIS A 438 -8.42 2.02 2.57
C HIS A 438 -7.50 1.88 3.77
N ILE A 439 -6.97 3.03 4.17
CA ILE A 439 -6.34 3.24 5.48
C ILE A 439 -6.92 4.56 6.00
N ASN A 440 -7.72 4.51 7.06
CA ASN A 440 -8.20 5.70 7.76
C ASN A 440 -7.40 5.93 9.03
N THR A 441 -7.01 7.20 9.25
CA THR A 441 -6.38 7.63 10.49
C THR A 441 -7.43 7.75 11.60
N LEU A 442 -7.15 7.15 12.75
CA LEU A 442 -7.93 7.23 13.97
C LEU A 442 -7.17 8.03 15.03
N LYS A 443 -7.80 8.32 16.17
CA LYS A 443 -7.17 9.03 17.29
C LYS A 443 -5.90 8.31 17.78
N ASP A 444 -5.96 7.00 17.90
CA ASP A 444 -4.94 6.15 18.54
C ASP A 444 -4.35 5.09 17.61
N GLY A 445 -4.46 5.29 16.29
CA GLY A 445 -3.91 4.36 15.30
C GLY A 445 -4.54 4.52 13.92
N TRP A 446 -4.68 3.40 13.22
CA TRP A 446 -5.31 3.31 11.91
C TRP A 446 -6.24 2.12 11.83
N ILE A 447 -7.28 2.25 11.00
CA ILE A 447 -8.09 1.12 10.56
C ILE A 447 -7.86 0.89 9.07
N ILE A 448 -7.71 -0.37 8.70
CA ILE A 448 -7.34 -0.82 7.36
C ILE A 448 -8.40 -1.80 6.90
N GLY A 449 -9.02 -1.54 5.75
CA GLY A 449 -10.00 -2.43 5.13
C GLY A 449 -9.45 -3.09 3.87
N THR A 450 -9.73 -4.39 3.68
CA THR A 450 -9.41 -5.10 2.45
C THR A 450 -10.59 -5.11 1.48
N GLY A 451 -10.29 -5.45 0.23
CA GLY A 451 -11.21 -5.29 -0.88
C GLY A 451 -12.13 -6.45 -1.22
N GLU A 452 -12.09 -7.53 -0.46
CA GLU A 452 -12.82 -8.75 -0.81
C GLU A 452 -13.78 -9.16 0.31
N ILE A 453 -14.57 -10.18 0.04
CA ILE A 453 -15.38 -10.88 1.04
C ILE A 453 -14.60 -12.07 1.60
N TYR A 454 -15.08 -12.61 2.71
CA TYR A 454 -14.56 -13.80 3.37
C TYR A 454 -14.38 -14.93 2.35
N PRO A 455 -13.23 -15.62 2.34
CA PRO A 455 -12.15 -15.63 3.33
C PRO A 455 -11.06 -14.54 3.13
N ASN A 456 -11.31 -13.46 2.40
CA ASN A 456 -10.32 -12.42 2.08
C ASN A 456 -10.73 -11.00 2.56
N GLY A 457 -11.88 -10.88 3.23
CA GLY A 457 -12.46 -9.63 3.73
C GLY A 457 -12.10 -9.35 5.18
N TRP A 458 -11.20 -8.38 5.40
CA TRP A 458 -10.62 -8.09 6.70
C TRP A 458 -10.66 -6.61 7.04
N LEU A 459 -10.88 -6.34 8.31
CA LEU A 459 -10.65 -5.07 8.99
C LEU A 459 -9.52 -5.27 10.01
N LEU A 460 -8.45 -4.50 9.85
CA LEU A 460 -7.32 -4.51 10.77
C LEU A 460 -7.22 -3.19 11.50
N TYR A 461 -6.93 -3.23 12.80
CA TYR A 461 -6.60 -2.08 13.61
C TYR A 461 -5.10 -2.08 13.93
N LEU A 462 -4.41 -1.05 13.48
CA LEU A 462 -2.98 -0.86 13.69
C LEU A 462 -2.79 0.21 14.76
N GLN A 463 -2.36 -0.21 15.96
CA GLN A 463 -2.42 0.61 17.16
C GLN A 463 -1.17 1.48 17.36
N GLN A 464 -1.39 2.75 17.72
CA GLN A 464 -0.38 3.71 18.15
C GLN A 464 -0.80 4.43 19.43
N LYS A 465 -0.69 3.75 20.58
CA LYS A 465 -1.07 4.31 21.91
C LYS A 465 -0.34 5.61 22.29
N LYS A 466 0.82 5.88 21.68
CA LYS A 466 1.61 7.10 21.91
C LYS A 466 1.06 8.33 21.16
N ALA A 467 -0.08 8.22 20.48
CA ALA A 467 -0.72 9.32 19.75
C ALA A 467 -0.94 10.56 20.64
N ASP A 468 -1.32 10.38 21.90
CA ASP A 468 -1.61 11.46 22.85
C ASP A 468 -0.36 12.04 23.57
N THR A 469 0.82 11.48 23.31
CA THR A 469 2.07 11.93 23.98
C THR A 469 2.92 12.80 23.06
N TYR A 470 3.86 13.57 23.61
CA TYR A 470 4.91 14.23 22.81
C TYR A 470 6.01 13.27 22.34
N ALA A 471 5.92 11.98 22.66
CA ALA A 471 6.93 11.00 22.30
C ALA A 471 6.95 10.79 20.78
N ILE A 472 8.17 10.64 20.26
CA ILE A 472 8.40 10.24 18.89
C ILE A 472 8.04 8.76 18.76
N VAL A 473 7.39 8.42 17.66
CA VAL A 473 7.13 7.04 17.26
C VAL A 473 7.93 6.79 16.00
N ASP A 474 8.81 5.81 16.03
CA ASP A 474 9.56 5.41 14.85
C ASP A 474 8.85 4.27 14.14
N ALA A 475 8.70 4.36 12.81
CA ALA A 475 8.16 3.28 11.98
C ALA A 475 9.03 2.01 12.02
N SER A 476 10.28 2.13 12.47
CA SER A 476 11.16 0.99 12.75
C SER A 476 10.73 0.16 13.97
N GLU A 477 10.01 0.74 14.93
CA GLU A 477 9.47 0.03 16.09
C GLU A 477 8.33 -0.92 15.68
N GLU A 478 8.13 -1.99 16.44
CA GLU A 478 6.98 -2.87 16.28
C GLU A 478 5.66 -2.12 16.52
N LEU A 479 4.68 -2.36 15.64
CA LEU A 479 3.32 -1.84 15.77
C LEU A 479 2.37 -3.01 16.01
N THR A 480 1.50 -2.89 16.99
CA THR A 480 0.49 -3.92 17.27
C THR A 480 -0.58 -3.88 16.19
N ILE A 481 -0.79 -5.00 15.50
CA ILE A 481 -1.84 -5.17 14.49
C ILE A 481 -2.86 -6.16 15.03
N ARG A 482 -4.13 -5.76 15.04
CA ARG A 482 -5.25 -6.59 15.48
C ARG A 482 -6.22 -6.81 14.34
N ARG A 483 -6.72 -8.03 14.20
CA ARG A 483 -7.89 -8.34 13.38
C ARG A 483 -9.15 -7.93 14.14
N ILE A 484 -10.11 -7.31 13.46
CA ILE A 484 -11.36 -6.85 14.07
C ILE A 484 -12.52 -7.80 13.76
N ASN A 485 -12.63 -8.26 12.51
CA ASN A 485 -13.71 -9.13 12.04
C ASN A 485 -13.23 -10.57 11.78
N THR A 486 -14.12 -11.54 11.89
CA THR A 486 -13.79 -12.97 11.88
C THR A 486 -14.72 -13.84 11.01
N GLU A 487 -15.98 -13.45 10.83
CA GLU A 487 -17.00 -14.31 10.19
C GLU A 487 -17.36 -13.89 8.75
N ILE A 488 -18.00 -14.82 8.02
CA ILE A 488 -18.53 -14.58 6.67
C ILE A 488 -19.56 -13.45 6.63
N ASP A 489 -20.32 -13.27 7.72
CA ASP A 489 -21.37 -12.25 7.81
C ASP A 489 -20.91 -10.90 8.36
N SER A 490 -19.61 -10.79 8.65
CA SER A 490 -19.02 -9.60 9.22
C SER A 490 -19.04 -8.39 8.28
N VAL A 491 -18.78 -7.21 8.85
CA VAL A 491 -18.50 -5.99 8.10
C VAL A 491 -17.24 -6.19 7.27
N GLN A 492 -17.38 -6.08 5.95
CA GLN A 492 -16.33 -6.37 4.97
C GLN A 492 -16.44 -5.42 3.78
N ARG A 493 -15.43 -5.44 2.89
CA ARG A 493 -15.40 -4.58 1.69
C ARG A 493 -15.67 -3.12 1.98
N THR A 494 -14.99 -2.65 3.02
CA THR A 494 -15.09 -1.25 3.42
C THR A 494 -14.22 -0.42 2.48
N MET A 495 -14.67 0.79 2.13
CA MET A 495 -13.89 1.82 1.41
C MET A 495 -13.52 3.01 2.31
N GLY A 496 -13.92 2.90 3.57
CA GLY A 496 -13.46 3.70 4.66
C GLY A 496 -14.13 3.22 5.93
N ALA A 497 -13.46 3.37 7.05
CA ALA A 497 -14.02 3.09 8.36
C ALA A 497 -13.52 4.08 9.42
N ILE A 498 -14.36 4.37 10.40
CA ILE A 498 -14.07 5.27 11.51
C ILE A 498 -14.52 4.57 12.78
N LEU A 499 -13.61 4.46 13.75
CA LEU A 499 -13.91 3.98 15.08
C LEU A 499 -13.92 5.17 16.04
N ASN A 500 -15.07 5.43 16.67
CA ASN A 500 -15.23 6.51 17.63
C ASN A 500 -14.84 6.09 19.05
N ASP A 501 -14.39 7.06 19.84
CA ASP A 501 -14.04 6.92 21.26
C ASP A 501 -15.30 6.88 22.15
N SER A 502 -16.19 5.92 21.90
CA SER A 502 -17.39 5.64 22.73
C SER A 502 -17.17 4.35 23.53
N SER A 503 -17.86 4.20 24.67
CA SER A 503 -17.73 3.01 25.53
C SER A 503 -18.14 1.70 24.85
N ALA A 504 -18.97 1.78 23.80
CA ALA A 504 -19.39 0.65 22.98
C ALA A 504 -18.64 0.56 21.63
N GLY A 505 -17.74 1.50 21.34
CA GLY A 505 -16.97 1.57 20.08
C GLY A 505 -17.86 1.72 18.85
N ASP A 506 -18.40 2.91 18.60
CA ASP A 506 -19.25 3.13 17.43
C ASP A 506 -18.39 3.06 16.17
N LEU A 507 -18.73 2.13 15.28
CA LEU A 507 -18.07 1.94 13.99
C LEU A 507 -18.97 2.52 12.90
N ILE A 508 -18.37 3.37 12.08
CA ILE A 508 -18.97 3.94 10.88
C ILE A 508 -18.17 3.41 9.69
N TYR A 509 -18.81 2.85 8.69
CA TYR A 509 -18.12 2.40 7.48
C TYR A 509 -18.92 2.66 6.23
N ALA A 510 -18.21 2.80 5.10
CA ALA A 510 -18.82 2.80 3.79
C ALA A 510 -18.48 1.49 3.06
N SER A 511 -19.47 0.88 2.40
CA SER A 511 -19.28 -0.35 1.63
C SER A 511 -19.31 -0.09 0.12
N ASP A 512 -18.50 -0.82 -0.63
CA ASP A 512 -18.49 -0.81 -2.10
C ASP A 512 -19.12 -2.05 -2.75
N HIS A 513 -19.76 -2.92 -1.98
CA HIS A 513 -20.28 -4.18 -2.52
C HIS A 513 -21.80 -4.14 -2.67
N ASP A 514 -22.29 -4.63 -3.80
CA ASP A 514 -23.72 -4.72 -4.15
C ASP A 514 -24.30 -6.13 -3.95
N THR A 515 -23.47 -7.18 -3.85
CA THR A 515 -23.94 -8.57 -3.74
C THR A 515 -23.93 -9.13 -2.31
N LEU A 516 -23.59 -8.35 -1.28
CA LEU A 516 -23.76 -8.81 0.11
C LEU A 516 -25.24 -8.63 0.48
N GLU A 517 -26.02 -9.70 0.40
CA GLU A 517 -27.45 -9.62 0.72
C GLU A 517 -27.66 -9.12 2.16
N ARG A 518 -28.56 -8.13 2.30
CA ARG A 518 -29.05 -7.67 3.60
C ARG A 518 -30.36 -8.37 3.93
N ASN A 519 -30.68 -8.49 5.21
CA ASN A 519 -31.97 -9.00 5.65
C ASN A 519 -33.11 -8.27 4.91
N ALA A 520 -34.03 -9.05 4.36
CA ALA A 520 -35.17 -8.53 3.62
C ALA A 520 -35.98 -7.57 4.51
N VAL A 521 -36.47 -6.48 3.91
CA VAL A 521 -37.51 -5.70 4.56
C VAL A 521 -38.79 -6.50 4.43
N ASN A 522 -39.38 -6.87 5.58
CA ASN A 522 -40.69 -7.51 5.62
C ASN A 522 -41.70 -6.55 4.98
N ASP A 523 -42.12 -6.87 3.75
CA ASP A 523 -43.34 -6.31 3.17
C ASP A 523 -44.50 -7.29 3.42
N SER A 524 -45.72 -6.86 3.14
CA SER A 524 -46.91 -7.70 3.29
C SER A 524 -46.95 -8.89 2.31
N SER A 525 -45.91 -9.10 1.49
CA SER A 525 -45.76 -10.23 0.59
C SER A 525 -44.78 -11.24 1.21
N PHE A 526 -45.10 -12.53 1.16
CA PHE A 526 -44.29 -13.59 1.78
C PHE A 526 -42.89 -13.79 1.16
N SER A 527 -42.47 -12.95 0.20
CA SER A 527 -41.18 -13.03 -0.49
C SER A 527 -40.10 -12.09 0.05
N GLY A 528 -40.47 -10.99 0.72
CA GLY A 528 -39.53 -9.97 1.18
C GLY A 528 -38.77 -9.25 0.05
N ILE A 529 -38.21 -8.08 0.34
CA ILE A 529 -37.36 -7.33 -0.62
C ILE A 529 -35.94 -7.22 -0.07
N SER A 530 -34.97 -7.77 -0.79
CA SER A 530 -33.54 -7.60 -0.51
C SER A 530 -33.07 -6.24 -1.04
N ARG A 531 -32.35 -5.49 -0.20
CA ARG A 531 -31.80 -4.15 -0.55
C ARG A 531 -30.30 -4.25 -0.78
N SER A 532 -29.78 -3.36 -1.63
CA SER A 532 -28.34 -3.23 -1.88
C SER A 532 -27.56 -3.00 -0.57
N SER A 533 -26.31 -3.46 -0.54
CA SER A 533 -25.38 -3.27 0.58
C SER A 533 -24.45 -2.06 0.42
N ILE A 534 -24.60 -1.26 -0.63
CA ILE A 534 -23.84 0.00 -0.79
C ILE A 534 -24.41 1.09 0.10
N GLY A 535 -23.55 1.96 0.63
CA GLY A 535 -23.97 3.04 1.52
C GLY A 535 -23.01 3.29 2.67
N VAL A 536 -23.41 4.18 3.58
CA VAL A 536 -22.73 4.41 4.86
C VAL A 536 -23.56 3.82 5.99
N PHE A 537 -22.87 3.10 6.87
CA PHE A 537 -23.47 2.28 7.91
C PHE A 537 -22.89 2.63 9.27
N VAL A 538 -23.73 2.56 10.31
CA VAL A 538 -23.35 2.84 11.70
C VAL A 538 -23.82 1.70 12.60
N GLY A 539 -22.96 1.28 13.51
CA GLY A 539 -23.26 0.24 14.49
C GLY A 539 -22.20 0.16 15.58
N LYS A 540 -22.27 -0.90 16.39
CA LYS A 540 -21.33 -1.13 17.48
C LYS A 540 -20.24 -2.11 17.05
N LEU A 541 -19.03 -1.93 17.57
CA LEU A 541 -17.89 -2.78 17.27
C LEU A 541 -18.10 -4.23 17.75
N ASP A 542 -18.82 -4.44 18.85
CA ASP A 542 -19.15 -5.78 19.35
C ASP A 542 -20.07 -6.58 18.42
N ALA A 543 -20.76 -5.89 17.50
CA ALA A 543 -21.61 -6.48 16.47
C ALA A 543 -20.88 -6.66 15.12
N ILE A 544 -19.55 -6.43 15.05
CA ILE A 544 -18.78 -6.43 13.80
C ILE A 544 -18.96 -7.68 12.93
N ASP A 545 -19.19 -8.84 13.56
CA ASP A 545 -19.35 -10.12 12.87
C ASP A 545 -20.75 -10.34 12.29
N ASN A 546 -21.69 -9.39 12.49
CA ASN A 546 -22.99 -9.40 11.85
C ASN A 546 -23.34 -8.03 11.26
N ARG A 547 -23.11 -7.87 9.94
CA ARG A 547 -23.41 -6.63 9.20
C ARG A 547 -24.88 -6.19 9.29
N ASN A 548 -25.82 -7.10 9.55
CA ASN A 548 -27.25 -6.77 9.64
C ASN A 548 -27.59 -5.97 10.91
N HIS A 549 -26.70 -5.92 11.90
CA HIS A 549 -26.85 -5.07 13.09
C HIS A 549 -26.45 -3.61 12.84
N PHE A 550 -25.98 -3.28 11.64
CA PHE A 550 -25.60 -1.92 11.28
C PHE A 550 -26.73 -1.21 10.53
N GLU A 551 -27.07 -0.01 10.98
CA GLU A 551 -28.06 0.85 10.38
C GLU A 551 -27.46 1.57 9.16
N CYS A 552 -28.18 1.61 8.04
CA CYS A 552 -27.78 2.43 6.90
C CYS A 552 -28.22 3.87 7.16
N VAL A 553 -27.25 4.78 7.26
CA VAL A 553 -27.47 6.21 7.50
C VAL A 553 -27.34 7.04 6.21
N TYR A 554 -26.78 6.45 5.16
CA TYR A 554 -26.75 7.02 3.81
C TYR A 554 -26.93 5.92 2.78
N ASP A 555 -28.06 5.94 2.08
CA ASP A 555 -28.38 5.02 0.99
C ASP A 555 -27.74 5.54 -0.30
N ALA A 556 -26.56 5.01 -0.64
CA ALA A 556 -25.77 5.47 -1.78
C ALA A 556 -26.37 4.95 -3.10
N ILE A 557 -26.19 5.73 -4.16
CA ILE A 557 -26.63 5.34 -5.51
C ILE A 557 -25.56 4.49 -6.21
N GLU A 558 -24.29 4.68 -5.83
CA GLU A 558 -23.13 4.07 -6.44
C GLU A 558 -22.21 3.40 -5.40
N PRO A 559 -21.42 2.38 -5.78
CA PRO A 559 -20.42 1.82 -4.89
C PRO A 559 -19.42 2.90 -4.44
N CYS A 560 -18.95 2.79 -3.20
CA CYS A 560 -17.97 3.73 -2.66
C CYS A 560 -16.60 3.60 -3.35
N TYR A 561 -15.87 4.71 -3.48
CA TYR A 561 -14.44 4.73 -3.76
C TYR A 561 -13.61 5.47 -2.72
N TYR A 562 -14.23 6.26 -1.87
CA TYR A 562 -13.55 6.92 -0.76
C TYR A 562 -14.54 7.28 0.33
N PHE A 563 -14.19 6.97 1.57
CA PHE A 563 -14.92 7.43 2.74
C PHE A 563 -13.98 7.81 3.89
N GLN A 564 -14.11 9.02 4.41
CA GLN A 564 -13.31 9.47 5.53
C GLN A 564 -13.93 10.67 6.25
N LYS A 565 -13.57 10.85 7.52
CA LYS A 565 -13.75 12.12 8.24
C LYS A 565 -12.65 13.11 7.89
N LEU A 566 -13.02 14.22 7.24
CA LEU A 566 -12.14 15.34 6.91
C LEU A 566 -12.62 16.57 7.68
N ASP A 567 -11.84 17.01 8.66
CA ASP A 567 -12.23 18.05 9.62
C ASP A 567 -13.53 17.65 10.37
N ASP A 568 -14.59 18.45 10.23
CA ASP A 568 -15.93 18.21 10.77
C ASP A 568 -16.87 17.46 9.80
N MET A 569 -16.37 17.06 8.62
CA MET A 569 -17.17 16.46 7.55
C MET A 569 -16.94 14.96 7.41
N LEU A 570 -18.00 14.17 7.30
CA LEU A 570 -17.93 12.85 6.66
C LEU A 570 -18.07 13.04 5.16
N VAL A 571 -17.08 12.59 4.40
CA VAL A 571 -17.06 12.70 2.94
C VAL A 571 -17.09 11.31 2.34
N PHE A 572 -18.11 11.05 1.52
CA PHE A 572 -18.28 9.86 0.71
C PHE A 572 -18.14 10.24 -0.77
N THR A 573 -17.43 9.44 -1.55
CA THR A 573 -17.45 9.54 -3.00
C THR A 573 -17.71 8.21 -3.68
N GLY A 574 -18.52 8.22 -4.72
CA GLY A 574 -18.92 7.06 -5.51
C GLY A 574 -18.15 6.90 -6.83
N GLN A 575 -18.36 5.77 -7.49
CA GLN A 575 -17.58 5.39 -8.68
C GLN A 575 -17.80 6.26 -9.92
N ARG A 576 -18.97 6.88 -10.07
CA ARG A 576 -19.36 7.67 -11.25
C ARG A 576 -19.61 9.14 -10.92
N GLY A 577 -19.16 9.58 -9.75
CA GLY A 577 -19.12 10.99 -9.36
C GLY A 577 -20.12 11.39 -8.28
N GLU A 578 -20.83 10.44 -7.68
CA GLU A 578 -21.58 10.71 -6.44
C GLU A 578 -20.64 11.32 -5.38
N LEU A 579 -21.07 12.43 -4.79
CA LEU A 579 -20.43 13.09 -3.66
C LEU A 579 -21.49 13.26 -2.58
N ALA A 580 -21.25 12.68 -1.41
CA ALA A 580 -22.11 12.88 -0.24
C ALA A 580 -21.31 13.44 0.93
N ILE A 581 -21.87 14.44 1.60
CA ILE A 581 -21.23 15.13 2.73
C ILE A 581 -22.20 15.19 3.90
N CYS A 582 -21.76 14.74 5.07
CA CYS A 582 -22.51 14.88 6.32
C CYS A 582 -21.72 15.74 7.32
N PHE A 583 -22.37 16.79 7.81
CA PHE A 583 -21.87 17.65 8.90
C PHE A 583 -22.50 17.30 10.25
N ASP A 584 -23.62 16.56 10.24
CA ASP A 584 -24.36 16.23 11.45
C ASP A 584 -23.67 15.08 12.22
N THR A 585 -23.60 15.25 13.54
CA THR A 585 -23.10 14.24 14.47
C THR A 585 -24.05 13.05 14.61
N ASP A 586 -25.33 13.21 14.25
CA ASP A 586 -26.33 12.13 14.29
C ASP A 586 -26.51 11.40 12.95
N TYR A 587 -25.75 11.80 11.92
CA TYR A 587 -25.70 11.21 10.59
C TYR A 587 -27.03 11.26 9.80
N LYS A 588 -27.99 12.09 10.19
CA LYS A 588 -29.31 12.14 9.52
C LYS A 588 -29.38 13.06 8.31
N LYS A 589 -28.43 13.99 8.16
CA LYS A 589 -28.45 15.01 7.11
C LYS A 589 -27.24 14.89 6.21
N TRP A 590 -27.48 14.41 5.00
CA TRP A 590 -26.48 14.28 3.94
C TRP A 590 -26.79 15.26 2.81
N HIS A 591 -25.79 16.01 2.40
CA HIS A 591 -25.79 16.76 1.16
C HIS A 591 -25.32 15.83 0.06
N HIS A 592 -26.02 15.82 -1.07
CA HIS A 592 -25.75 14.92 -2.18
C HIS A 592 -25.59 15.71 -3.47
N GLU A 593 -24.53 15.40 -4.21
CA GLU A 593 -24.17 15.99 -5.50
C GLU A 593 -23.69 14.91 -6.46
N ASN A 594 -23.79 15.15 -7.77
CA ASN A 594 -23.17 14.29 -8.78
C ASN A 594 -22.21 15.11 -9.64
N LEU A 595 -20.93 14.75 -9.56
CA LEU A 595 -19.82 15.43 -10.23
C LEU A 595 -19.59 14.90 -11.66
N GLY A 596 -20.20 13.78 -12.04
CA GLY A 596 -20.14 13.24 -13.41
C GLY A 596 -18.85 12.51 -13.78
N CYS A 597 -17.90 12.34 -12.87
CA CYS A 597 -16.74 11.47 -13.08
C CYS A 597 -16.22 10.87 -11.78
N THR A 598 -15.46 9.77 -11.90
CA THR A 598 -14.91 9.01 -10.78
C THR A 598 -14.08 9.88 -9.83
N VAL A 599 -14.37 9.78 -8.53
CA VAL A 599 -13.57 10.41 -7.47
C VAL A 599 -13.02 9.32 -6.54
N MET A 600 -11.72 9.07 -6.64
CA MET A 600 -11.08 7.92 -5.98
C MET A 600 -9.83 8.30 -5.18
N TYR A 601 -9.05 9.30 -5.62
CA TYR A 601 -7.83 9.70 -4.92
C TYR A 601 -8.03 10.98 -4.12
N TYR A 602 -7.78 10.91 -2.82
CA TYR A 602 -7.59 12.08 -1.96
C TYR A 602 -6.11 12.51 -1.96
N TYR A 603 -5.83 13.73 -2.41
CA TYR A 603 -4.49 14.29 -2.55
C TYR A 603 -4.02 15.12 -1.35
N GLY A 604 -4.87 15.27 -0.32
CA GLY A 604 -4.60 16.03 0.89
C GLY A 604 -5.33 17.37 0.94
N CYS A 605 -4.97 18.18 1.92
CA CYS A 605 -5.64 19.45 2.20
C CYS A 605 -4.70 20.65 2.06
N CYS A 606 -5.28 21.79 1.71
CA CYS A 606 -4.64 23.10 1.76
C CYS A 606 -5.55 24.04 2.56
N HIS A 607 -5.27 24.21 3.85
CA HIS A 607 -6.21 24.82 4.80
C HIS A 607 -7.58 24.10 4.71
N GLN A 608 -8.67 24.85 4.51
CA GLN A 608 -10.05 24.38 4.34
C GLN A 608 -10.37 23.75 2.97
N TYR A 609 -9.40 23.64 2.06
CA TYR A 609 -9.59 23.05 0.73
C TYR A 609 -9.12 21.59 0.72
N GLN A 610 -10.05 20.66 0.60
CA GLN A 610 -9.82 19.22 0.46
C GLN A 610 -9.72 18.85 -1.02
N ILE A 611 -8.67 18.14 -1.44
CA ILE A 611 -8.36 17.94 -2.87
C ILE A 611 -8.55 16.48 -3.26
N PHE A 612 -9.35 16.23 -4.31
CA PHE A 612 -9.67 14.90 -4.80
C PHE A 612 -9.63 14.85 -6.32
N ASN A 613 -8.90 13.92 -6.96
CA ASN A 613 -8.86 13.80 -8.44
C ASN A 613 -8.85 15.18 -9.16
N ASP A 614 -9.93 15.47 -9.89
CA ASP A 614 -10.18 16.70 -10.63
C ASP A 614 -11.06 17.71 -9.86
N TYR A 615 -11.33 17.49 -8.58
CA TYR A 615 -12.18 18.32 -7.72
C TYR A 615 -11.46 18.86 -6.49
N ILE A 616 -11.95 19.99 -6.00
CA ILE A 616 -11.57 20.56 -4.71
C ILE A 616 -12.84 20.88 -3.94
N LEU A 617 -12.98 20.30 -2.76
CA LEU A 617 -14.05 20.58 -1.82
C LEU A 617 -13.58 21.64 -0.83
N LEU A 618 -14.37 22.69 -0.65
CA LEU A 618 -14.13 23.78 0.30
C LEU A 618 -15.19 23.72 1.41
N ARG A 619 -14.75 23.62 2.66
CA ARG A 619 -15.60 23.90 3.83
C ARG A 619 -15.77 25.42 3.99
N LYS A 620 -17.01 25.90 4.17
CA LYS A 620 -17.34 27.32 4.37
C LYS A 620 -17.55 27.72 5.82
#